data_AF-A0A4U0YIR8-F1
#
_entry.id   AF-A0A4U0YIR8-F1
#
_cell.length_a   1.000
_cell.length_b   1.000
_cell.length_c   1.000
_cell.angle_alpha   90.00
_cell.angle_beta   90.00
_cell.angle_gamma   90.00
#
_symmetry.space_group_name_H-M   'P 1'
#
loop_
_entity.id
_entity.type
_entity.pdbx_description
1 polymer ?
#
loop_
_entity_poly.entity_id
_entity_poly.type
_entity_poly.pdbx_seq_one_letter_code
_entity_poly.pdbx_strand_id
1 'polypeptide(L)'
;MAKSGAERMREKRARDKLKQAEREALLLSRRINLDLYHATDERLLRTMQRADIEEEQDLITRLIHAADRLSTDDLIELVRHP
;
A
#
# COMPACT_ATOMS: atom_id res chain seq x y z
N MET A 1 -25.12 -16.08 31.93
CA MET A 1 -24.06 -16.26 32.93
C MET A 1 -23.01 -15.17 32.75
N ALA A 2 -22.55 -14.54 33.84
CA ALA A 2 -21.49 -13.54 33.74
C ALA A 2 -20.19 -14.24 33.32
N LYS A 3 -19.54 -13.74 32.26
CA LYS A 3 -18.27 -14.30 31.77
C LYS A 3 -17.29 -14.43 32.93
N SER A 4 -16.61 -15.57 33.01
CA SER A 4 -15.56 -15.81 34.00
C SER A 4 -14.43 -14.79 33.83
N GLY A 5 -13.69 -14.50 34.90
CA GLY A 5 -12.53 -13.60 34.81
C GLY A 5 -11.51 -14.05 33.76
N ALA A 6 -11.36 -15.37 33.58
CA ALA A 6 -10.50 -15.96 32.56
C ALA A 6 -10.97 -15.66 31.13
N GLU A 7 -12.28 -15.74 30.86
CA GLU A 7 -12.84 -15.41 29.55
C GLU A 7 -12.69 -13.92 29.23
N ARG A 8 -12.93 -13.04 30.22
CA ARG A 8 -12.71 -11.59 30.04
C ARG A 8 -11.27 -11.26 29.71
N MET A 9 -10.31 -11.94 30.34
CA MET A 9 -8.88 -11.74 30.08
C MET A 9 -8.45 -12.29 28.71
N ARG A 10 -9.01 -13.42 28.26
CA ARG A 10 -8.78 -13.94 26.90
C ARG A 10 -9.33 -12.97 25.84
N GLU A 11 -10.55 -12.48 26.03
CA GLU A 11 -11.16 -11.50 25.13
C GLU A 11 -10.41 -10.16 25.11
N LYS A 12 -9.88 -9.74 26.26
CA LYS A 12 -9.03 -8.55 26.34
C LYS A 12 -7.73 -8.74 25.55
N ARG A 13 -7.02 -9.85 25.75
CA ARG A 13 -5.79 -10.16 24.99
C ARG A 13 -6.04 -10.33 23.50
N ALA A 14 -7.15 -10.95 23.11
CA ALA A 14 -7.53 -11.09 21.70
C ALA A 14 -7.77 -9.71 21.05
N ARG A 15 -8.46 -8.81 21.76
CA ARG A 15 -8.69 -7.43 21.33
C ARG A 15 -7.41 -6.61 21.28
N ASP A 16 -6.55 -6.75 22.27
CA ASP A 16 -5.26 -6.06 22.32
C ASP A 16 -4.33 -6.54 21.21
N LYS A 17 -4.34 -7.84 20.88
CA LYS A 17 -3.61 -8.42 19.75
C LYS A 17 -4.15 -7.93 18.40
N LEU A 18 -5.47 -7.85 18.23
CA LEU A 18 -6.09 -7.26 17.04
C LEU A 18 -5.68 -5.78 16.86
N LYS A 19 -5.77 -4.98 17.92
CA LYS A 19 -5.33 -3.57 17.91
C LYS A 19 -3.83 -3.41 17.61
N GLN A 20 -3.01 -4.35 18.07
CA GLN A 20 -1.59 -4.35 17.76
C GLN A 20 -1.34 -4.66 16.28
N ALA A 21 -2.01 -5.67 15.72
CA ALA A 21 -1.92 -6.00 14.29
C ALA A 21 -2.43 -4.83 13.42
N GLU A 22 -3.50 -4.15 13.83
CA GLU A 22 -4.01 -2.94 13.17
C GLU A 22 -2.99 -1.78 13.24
N ARG A 23 -2.31 -1.61 14.39
CA ARG A 23 -1.24 -0.60 14.53
C ARG A 23 0.00 -0.94 13.72
N GLU A 24 0.39 -2.21 13.67
CA GLU A 24 1.50 -2.70 12.86
C GLU A 24 1.19 -2.55 11.37
N ALA A 25 -0.06 -2.78 10.95
CA ALA A 25 -0.53 -2.50 9.60
C ALA A 25 -0.52 -0.98 9.25
N LEU A 26 -0.70 -0.11 10.26
CA LEU A 26 -0.62 1.35 10.10
C LEU A 26 0.82 1.90 10.13
N LEU A 27 1.78 1.12 10.61
CA LEU A 27 3.20 1.49 10.59
C LEU A 27 3.79 1.22 9.19
N LEU A 28 3.29 1.97 8.21
CA LEU A 28 3.95 2.06 6.91
C LEU A 28 5.39 2.55 7.14
N SER A 29 6.37 1.86 6.55
CA SER A 29 7.78 2.28 6.64
C SER A 29 7.96 3.71 6.15
N ARG A 30 7.13 4.13 5.18
CA ARG A 30 7.04 5.48 4.61
C ARG A 30 5.62 5.74 4.09
N ARG A 31 5.16 6.99 4.13
CA ARG A 31 3.96 7.47 3.42
C ARG A 31 4.40 8.45 2.33
N ILE A 32 3.86 8.29 1.12
CA ILE A 32 4.08 9.19 -0.01
C ILE A 32 2.75 9.86 -0.33
N ASN A 33 2.72 11.18 -0.33
CA ASN A 33 1.59 11.97 -0.84
C ASN A 33 2.05 12.59 -2.16
N LEU A 34 1.22 12.49 -3.21
CA LEU A 34 1.52 13.04 -4.53
C LEU A 34 0.44 14.05 -4.92
N ASP A 35 0.87 15.28 -5.16
CA ASP A 35 0.04 16.29 -5.83
C ASP A 35 0.27 16.18 -7.33
N LEU A 36 -0.76 15.80 -8.08
CA LEU A 36 -0.68 15.60 -9.53
C LEU A 36 -1.28 16.80 -10.27
N TYR A 37 -0.56 17.29 -11.28
CA TYR A 37 -1.14 18.22 -12.26
C TYR A 37 -2.08 17.46 -13.22
N HIS A 38 -3.07 18.13 -13.80
CA HIS A 38 -4.13 17.49 -14.61
C HIS A 38 -3.60 16.52 -15.68
N ALA A 39 -2.55 16.90 -16.41
CA ALA A 39 -1.98 16.05 -17.45
C ALA A 39 -1.32 14.77 -16.91
N THR A 40 -0.82 14.78 -15.68
CA THR A 40 -0.23 13.62 -15.00
C THR A 40 -1.31 12.72 -14.43
N ASP A 41 -2.37 13.29 -13.87
CA ASP A 41 -3.54 12.54 -13.41
C ASP A 41 -4.20 11.75 -14.54
N GLU A 42 -4.38 12.36 -15.72
CA GLU A 42 -4.88 11.64 -16.88
C GLU A 42 -3.96 10.47 -17.32
N ARG A 43 -2.64 10.62 -17.18
CA ARG A 43 -1.69 9.54 -17.46
C ARG A 43 -1.81 8.41 -16.44
N LEU A 44 -2.04 8.74 -15.17
CA LEU A 44 -2.31 7.77 -14.12
C LEU A 44 -3.57 6.97 -14.45
N LEU A 45 -4.69 7.64 -14.71
CA LEU A 45 -5.97 7.00 -15.06
C LEU A 45 -5.87 6.11 -16.31
N ARG A 46 -5.17 6.58 -17.36
CA ARG A 46 -4.92 5.75 -18.56
C ARG A 46 -4.08 4.51 -18.23
N THR A 47 -3.12 4.63 -17.33
CA THR A 47 -2.28 3.49 -16.93
C THR A 47 -3.08 2.48 -16.11
N MET A 48 -3.90 2.97 -15.17
CA MET A 48 -4.83 2.16 -14.39
C MET A 48 -5.77 1.35 -15.29
N GLN A 49 -6.41 2.02 -16.26
CA GLN A 49 -7.30 1.37 -17.22
C GLN A 49 -6.57 0.31 -18.06
N ARG A 50 -5.35 0.58 -18.52
CA ARG A 50 -4.56 -0.37 -19.32
C ARG A 50 -4.12 -1.59 -18.52
N ALA A 51 -3.89 -1.42 -17.23
CA ALA A 51 -3.46 -2.48 -16.33
C ALA A 51 -4.63 -3.23 -15.67
N ASP A 52 -5.87 -2.78 -15.89
CA ASP A 52 -7.08 -3.27 -15.21
C ASP A 52 -6.96 -3.19 -13.68
N ILE A 53 -6.51 -2.03 -13.18
CA ILE A 53 -6.31 -1.75 -11.75
C ILE A 53 -7.21 -0.59 -11.35
N GLU A 54 -8.02 -0.79 -10.31
CA GLU A 54 -9.00 0.19 -9.84
C GLU A 54 -8.47 1.14 -8.76
N GLU A 55 -7.37 0.78 -8.07
CA GLU A 55 -6.79 1.57 -6.98
C GLU A 55 -5.41 2.12 -7.34
N GLU A 56 -5.22 3.43 -7.19
CA GLU A 56 -3.95 4.13 -7.48
C GLU A 56 -2.81 3.56 -6.65
N GLN A 57 -3.08 3.27 -5.38
CA GLN A 57 -2.09 2.71 -4.45
C GLN A 57 -1.65 1.31 -4.88
N ASP A 58 -2.55 0.46 -5.39
CA ASP A 58 -2.18 -0.87 -5.91
C ASP A 58 -1.29 -0.71 -7.15
N LEU A 59 -1.66 0.16 -8.09
CA LEU A 59 -0.84 0.43 -9.28
C LEU A 59 0.57 0.90 -8.89
N ILE A 60 0.68 1.91 -8.02
CA ILE A 60 1.98 2.44 -7.56
C ILE A 60 2.80 1.35 -6.88
N THR A 61 2.18 0.53 -6.03
CA THR A 61 2.84 -0.57 -5.32
C THR A 61 3.42 -1.57 -6.32
N ARG A 62 2.63 -1.98 -7.32
CA ARG A 62 3.08 -2.90 -8.37
C ARG A 62 4.17 -2.30 -9.25
N LEU A 63 4.08 -1.02 -9.58
CA LEU A 63 5.11 -0.31 -10.36
C LEU A 63 6.45 -0.27 -9.62
N ILE A 64 6.45 -0.01 -8.31
CA ILE A 64 7.67 -0.05 -7.48
C ILE A 64 8.28 -1.46 -7.50
N HIS A 65 7.48 -2.50 -7.29
CA HIS A 65 7.95 -3.89 -7.33
C HIS A 65 8.39 -4.35 -8.73
N ALA A 66 7.80 -3.80 -9.80
CA ALA A 66 8.22 -4.07 -11.16
C ALA A 66 9.56 -3.38 -11.47
N ALA A 67 9.69 -2.11 -11.10
CA ALA A 67 10.91 -1.32 -11.29
C ALA A 67 12.12 -1.93 -10.56
N ASP A 68 11.93 -2.46 -9.35
CA ASP A 68 12.98 -3.12 -8.57
C ASP A 68 13.52 -4.41 -9.22
N ARG A 69 12.74 -5.03 -10.10
CA ARG A 69 13.16 -6.24 -10.85
C ARG A 69 13.91 -5.92 -12.14
N LEU A 70 13.95 -4.67 -12.55
CA LEU A 70 14.68 -4.25 -13.75
C LEU A 70 16.18 -4.25 -13.50
N SER A 71 16.96 -4.40 -14.59
CA SER A 71 18.38 -4.12 -14.52
C SER A 71 18.61 -2.62 -14.27
N THR A 72 19.79 -2.26 -13.76
CA THR A 72 20.12 -0.85 -13.52
C THR A 72 20.00 -0.01 -14.78
N ASP A 73 20.45 -0.53 -15.92
CA ASP A 73 20.41 0.19 -17.19
C ASP A 73 18.97 0.39 -17.69
N ASP A 74 18.14 -0.66 -17.63
CA ASP A 74 16.72 -0.58 -18.03
C ASP A 74 15.93 0.37 -17.13
N LEU A 75 16.20 0.34 -15.82
CA LEU A 75 15.56 1.26 -14.88
C LEU A 75 15.93 2.70 -15.21
N ILE A 76 17.22 2.97 -15.44
CA ILE A 76 17.72 4.30 -15.80
C ILE A 76 17.09 4.79 -17.11
N GLU A 77 16.97 3.93 -18.11
CA GLU A 77 16.32 4.26 -19.38
C GLU A 77 14.84 4.60 -19.15
N LEU A 78 14.11 3.77 -18.40
CA LEU A 78 12.70 3.96 -18.10
C LEU A 78 12.42 5.31 -17.41
N VAL A 79 13.22 5.71 -16.41
CA VAL A 79 12.99 6.97 -15.68
C VAL A 79 13.51 8.22 -16.38
N ARG A 80 14.38 8.10 -17.40
CA ARG A 80 14.91 9.28 -18.13
C ARG A 80 13.90 9.88 -19.11
N HIS A 81 12.86 9.15 -19.49
CA HIS A 81 11.86 9.63 -20.45
C HIS A 81 10.60 10.16 -19.72
N PRO A 82 10.40 11.49 -19.63
CA PRO A 82 9.21 12.10 -19.02
C PRO A 82 7.93 11.95 -19.86
#